data_AF-A0A9D6R3C8-F1
#
_entry.id   AF-A0A9D6R3C8-F1
#
_cell.length_a   1.000
_cell.length_b   1.000
_cell.length_c   1.000
_cell.angle_alpha   90.00
_cell.angle_beta   90.00
_cell.angle_gamma   90.00
#
_symmetry.space_group_name_H-M   'P 1'
#
loop_
_entity.id
_entity.type
_entity.pdbx_description
1 polymer ?
#
loop_
_entity_poly.entity_id
_entity_poly.type
_entity_poly.pdbx_seq_one_letter_code
_entity_poly.pdbx_strand_id
1 'polypeptide(L)'
;MNNIVRRIEDFFVRNRDRFGYIHLAMLIVFLALMIIPPFLPLPPEDAAIRNNFTLMTKFLIWGLWFPLMLLSVVFLGRLWCGLLCPQGALSEFAGKRGLNRPIPRWMRREWMPIASFIFVTTLAQLVGARDYPLAALEILGGTMLLAAIVGFLYASGRRSWCRYLCPVGPLLGIFSRLGAVSFEKNGGDGRGCICPTFINTANKVASSNCIECFRCVHADDKASLHLKIRHPGLEIEEIKRREPNLWEVIFLFAATGLALGAFHWQVNPMYIRYKQMLGGLLLNLGLGDFIGRSGPWWIMVNHPSAGDVFNRLDFISIATFMLASMAGIAIILFMLTAISAFILKEKEPVMATVARLGYLYAPVALVSLVLGLGLILFQSLGDLGLQRGTVKMIQGVFFLGGGVWSFYLALKLHGAWNPAMIPSILGIGFVALAWYKVLF
;
A
#
# COMPACT_ATOMS: atom_id res chain seq x y z
N MET A 1 -25.71 21.25 -7.75
CA MET A 1 -25.20 19.98 -7.21
C MET A 1 -25.73 18.86 -8.10
N ASN A 2 -24.88 17.97 -8.63
CA ASN A 2 -25.33 16.90 -9.55
C ASN A 2 -26.33 15.96 -8.85
N ASN A 3 -27.48 15.68 -9.48
CA ASN A 3 -28.51 14.78 -8.94
C ASN A 3 -27.97 13.38 -8.58
N ILE A 4 -26.94 12.91 -9.29
CA ILE A 4 -26.28 11.63 -9.03
C ILE A 4 -25.51 11.65 -7.70
N VAL A 5 -24.77 12.71 -7.42
CA VAL A 5 -23.97 12.85 -6.20
C VAL A 5 -24.88 12.80 -4.97
N ARG A 6 -25.98 13.55 -4.99
CA ARG A 6 -26.96 13.57 -3.90
C ARG A 6 -27.59 12.19 -3.68
N ARG A 7 -27.95 11.47 -4.75
CA ARG A 7 -28.47 10.09 -4.64
C ARG A 7 -27.47 9.13 -3.99
N ILE A 8 -26.18 9.27 -4.31
CA ILE A 8 -25.12 8.47 -3.69
C ILE A 8 -25.02 8.82 -2.20
N GLU A 9 -24.95 10.10 -1.84
CA GLU A 9 -24.92 10.55 -0.44
C GLU A 9 -26.12 10.01 0.34
N ASP A 10 -27.34 10.17 -0.18
CA ASP A 10 -28.58 9.72 0.44
C ASP A 10 -28.58 8.19 0.64
N PHE A 11 -28.08 7.42 -0.33
CA PHE A 11 -27.95 5.97 -0.22
C PHE A 11 -27.00 5.58 0.92
N PHE A 12 -25.80 6.16 0.95
CA PHE A 12 -24.80 5.83 1.98
C PHE A 12 -25.23 6.30 3.38
N VAL A 13 -25.93 7.43 3.48
CA VAL A 13 -26.44 7.95 4.75
C VAL A 13 -27.59 7.09 5.26
N ARG A 14 -28.56 6.73 4.40
CA ARG A 14 -29.71 5.89 4.76
C ARG A 14 -29.32 4.48 5.18
N ASN A 15 -28.28 3.92 4.56
CA ASN A 15 -27.81 2.56 4.82
C ASN A 15 -26.68 2.46 5.84
N ARG A 16 -26.32 3.57 6.51
CA ARG A 16 -25.16 3.66 7.41
C ARG A 16 -25.15 2.60 8.51
N ASP A 17 -26.30 2.32 9.12
CA ASP A 17 -26.41 1.33 10.20
C ASP A 17 -26.21 -0.10 9.70
N ARG A 18 -26.53 -0.35 8.41
CA ARG A 18 -26.35 -1.67 7.78
C ARG A 18 -24.89 -1.97 7.46
N PHE A 19 -24.00 -0.97 7.45
CA PHE A 19 -22.57 -1.19 7.20
C PHE A 19 -21.90 -2.06 8.25
N GLY A 20 -22.46 -2.14 9.47
CA GLY A 20 -22.01 -3.10 10.48
C GLY A 20 -22.09 -4.56 10.00
N TYR A 21 -23.13 -4.91 9.21
CA TYR A 21 -23.27 -6.25 8.64
C TYR A 21 -22.23 -6.52 7.56
N ILE A 22 -21.90 -5.52 6.73
CA ILE A 22 -20.84 -5.64 5.71
C ILE A 22 -19.48 -5.85 6.38
N HIS A 23 -19.18 -5.08 7.43
CA HIS A 23 -17.97 -5.24 8.23
C HIS A 23 -17.86 -6.64 8.83
N LEU A 24 -18.95 -7.15 9.41
CA LEU A 24 -18.99 -8.49 10.00
C LEU A 24 -18.83 -9.58 8.94
N ALA A 25 -19.55 -9.49 7.82
CA ALA A 25 -19.46 -10.45 6.72
C ALA A 25 -18.04 -10.50 6.14
N MET A 26 -17.44 -9.34 5.87
CA MET A 26 -16.06 -9.27 5.37
C MET A 26 -15.04 -9.82 6.38
N LEU A 27 -15.25 -9.58 7.68
CA LEU A 27 -14.41 -10.17 8.72
C LEU A 27 -14.52 -11.71 8.75
N ILE A 28 -15.74 -12.26 8.72
CA ILE A 28 -15.96 -13.72 8.73
C ILE A 28 -15.34 -14.37 7.50
N VAL A 29 -15.59 -13.81 6.31
CA VAL A 29 -15.03 -14.33 5.05
C VAL A 29 -13.50 -14.27 5.09
N PHE A 30 -12.93 -13.15 5.51
CA PHE A 30 -11.47 -13.00 5.60
C PHE A 30 -10.85 -13.98 6.60
N LEU A 31 -11.48 -14.17 7.78
CA LEU A 31 -11.03 -15.15 8.76
C LEU A 31 -11.09 -16.58 8.23
N ALA A 32 -12.16 -16.94 7.51
CA ALA A 32 -12.27 -18.26 6.88
C ALA A 32 -11.13 -18.50 5.87
N LEU A 33 -10.85 -17.51 5.01
CA LEU A 33 -9.74 -17.56 4.06
C LEU A 33 -8.37 -17.62 4.76
N MET A 34 -8.19 -17.04 5.94
CA MET A 34 -6.91 -17.08 6.65
C MET A 34 -6.72 -18.37 7.46
N ILE A 35 -7.75 -18.80 8.17
CA ILE A 35 -7.66 -19.86 9.19
C ILE A 35 -7.76 -21.24 8.55
N ILE A 36 -8.62 -21.44 7.56
CA ILE A 36 -8.90 -22.79 7.02
C ILE A 36 -7.71 -23.39 6.25
N PRO A 37 -7.05 -22.69 5.30
CA PRO A 37 -6.03 -23.32 4.45
C PRO A 37 -4.81 -23.90 5.19
N PRO A 38 -4.29 -23.30 6.28
CA PRO A 38 -3.23 -23.92 7.09
C PRO A 38 -3.55 -25.31 7.67
N PHE A 39 -4.83 -25.65 7.85
CA PHE A 39 -5.25 -26.98 8.34
C PHE A 39 -5.51 -27.99 7.23
N LEU A 40 -5.40 -27.58 5.96
CA LEU A 40 -5.55 -28.46 4.81
C LEU A 40 -4.19 -29.01 4.37
N PRO A 41 -4.14 -30.22 3.78
CA PRO A 41 -2.92 -30.74 3.20
C PRO A 41 -2.42 -29.84 2.06
N LEU A 42 -1.12 -29.92 1.79
CA LEU A 42 -0.51 -29.21 0.66
C LEU A 42 -1.19 -29.63 -0.66
N PRO A 43 -1.39 -28.69 -1.60
CA PRO A 43 -2.04 -28.99 -2.86
C PRO A 43 -1.19 -30.01 -3.66
N PRO A 44 -1.80 -31.07 -4.23
CA PRO A 44 -1.11 -31.96 -5.15
C PRO A 44 -0.75 -31.24 -6.45
N GLU A 45 0.19 -31.80 -7.22
CA GLU A 45 0.76 -31.15 -8.42
C GLU A 45 -0.26 -30.90 -9.54
N ASP A 46 -1.35 -31.68 -9.59
CA ASP A 46 -2.45 -31.56 -10.55
C ASP A 46 -3.59 -30.62 -10.09
N ALA A 47 -3.45 -30.02 -8.90
CA ALA A 47 -4.48 -29.18 -8.32
C ALA A 47 -4.66 -27.87 -9.11
N ALA A 48 -5.91 -27.62 -9.52
CA ALA A 48 -6.32 -26.35 -10.12
C ALA A 48 -7.01 -25.43 -9.10
N ILE A 49 -7.02 -24.13 -9.39
CA ILE A 49 -7.70 -23.09 -8.57
C ILE A 49 -9.16 -23.45 -8.29
N ARG A 50 -9.87 -24.06 -9.25
CA ARG A 50 -11.30 -24.42 -9.11
C ARG A 50 -11.54 -25.59 -8.14
N ASN A 51 -10.57 -26.49 -7.99
CA ASN A 51 -10.75 -27.75 -7.29
C ASN A 51 -10.02 -27.80 -5.94
N ASN A 52 -9.18 -26.81 -5.64
CA ASN A 52 -8.40 -26.78 -4.40
C ASN A 52 -8.64 -25.47 -3.64
N PHE A 53 -9.14 -25.59 -2.42
CA PHE A 53 -9.48 -24.43 -1.58
C PHE A 53 -8.25 -23.58 -1.21
N THR A 54 -7.09 -24.18 -0.98
CA THR A 54 -5.85 -23.45 -0.65
C THR A 54 -5.37 -22.61 -1.84
N LEU A 55 -5.41 -23.16 -3.06
CA LEU A 55 -5.07 -22.42 -4.28
C LEU A 55 -6.10 -21.32 -4.58
N MET A 56 -7.39 -21.62 -4.42
CA MET A 56 -8.47 -20.62 -4.53
C MET A 56 -8.22 -19.46 -3.56
N THR A 57 -7.85 -19.77 -2.32
CA THR A 57 -7.60 -18.78 -1.29
C THR A 57 -6.38 -17.93 -1.62
N LYS A 58 -5.26 -18.55 -2.04
CA LYS A 58 -4.07 -17.85 -2.54
C LYS A 58 -4.44 -16.86 -3.66
N PHE A 59 -5.24 -17.29 -4.63
CA PHE A 59 -5.74 -16.46 -5.72
C PHE A 59 -6.62 -15.30 -5.22
N LEU A 60 -7.60 -15.56 -4.34
CA LEU A 60 -8.50 -14.54 -3.82
C LEU A 60 -7.77 -13.45 -3.03
N ILE A 61 -6.77 -13.82 -2.22
CA ILE A 61 -6.04 -12.85 -1.40
C ILE A 61 -4.99 -12.11 -2.24
N TRP A 62 -4.08 -12.84 -2.88
CA TRP A 62 -2.91 -12.23 -3.52
C TRP A 62 -3.19 -11.81 -4.96
N GLY A 63 -4.04 -12.54 -5.67
CA GLY A 63 -4.45 -12.21 -7.05
C GLY A 63 -5.57 -11.18 -7.11
N LEU A 64 -6.63 -11.32 -6.31
CA LEU A 64 -7.80 -10.44 -6.40
C LEU A 64 -7.80 -9.31 -5.36
N TRP A 65 -7.68 -9.63 -4.07
CA TRP A 65 -7.91 -8.68 -2.97
C TRP A 65 -6.93 -7.50 -2.97
N PHE A 66 -5.61 -7.74 -3.03
CA PHE A 66 -4.62 -6.66 -3.00
C PHE A 66 -4.64 -5.77 -4.27
N PRO A 67 -4.67 -6.32 -5.50
CA PRO A 67 -4.78 -5.50 -6.71
C PRO A 67 -6.10 -4.73 -6.78
N LEU A 68 -7.22 -5.35 -6.42
CA LEU A 68 -8.53 -4.69 -6.38
C LEU A 68 -8.55 -3.58 -5.32
N MET A 69 -7.99 -3.82 -4.14
CA MET A 69 -7.86 -2.80 -3.10
C MET A 69 -7.08 -1.59 -3.64
N LEU A 70 -5.92 -1.78 -4.27
CA LEU A 70 -5.12 -0.69 -4.82
C LEU A 70 -5.82 0.05 -5.97
N LEU A 71 -6.41 -0.70 -6.91
CA LEU A 71 -7.12 -0.13 -8.05
C LEU A 71 -8.37 0.64 -7.62
N SER A 72 -9.08 0.15 -6.60
CA SER A 72 -10.26 0.81 -6.06
C SER A 72 -9.97 2.22 -5.55
N VAL A 73 -8.73 2.51 -5.14
CA VAL A 73 -8.36 3.84 -4.62
C VAL A 73 -8.44 4.93 -5.66
N VAL A 74 -8.19 4.61 -6.93
CA VAL A 74 -8.29 5.59 -8.02
C VAL A 74 -9.75 6.01 -8.25
N PHE A 75 -10.69 5.09 -8.13
CA PHE A 75 -12.10 5.32 -8.44
C PHE A 75 -12.93 5.73 -7.23
N LEU A 76 -12.68 5.11 -6.09
CA LEU A 76 -13.49 5.19 -4.88
C LEU A 76 -12.70 5.76 -3.69
N GLY A 77 -11.46 6.22 -3.90
CA GLY A 77 -10.58 6.67 -2.83
C GLY A 77 -10.37 5.59 -1.75
N ARG A 78 -10.31 5.96 -0.47
CA ARG A 78 -10.06 4.99 0.62
C ARG A 78 -11.32 4.29 1.13
N LEU A 79 -12.40 4.27 0.34
CA LEU A 79 -13.65 3.60 0.72
C LEU A 79 -13.44 2.14 1.14
N TRP A 80 -12.48 1.43 0.55
CA TRP A 80 -12.09 0.08 0.98
C TRP A 80 -11.71 0.03 2.46
N CYS A 81 -10.87 0.96 2.93
CA CYS A 81 -10.50 1.07 4.34
C CYS A 81 -11.71 1.41 5.23
N GLY A 82 -12.67 2.18 4.73
CA GLY A 82 -13.89 2.57 5.44
C GLY A 82 -14.88 1.43 5.60
N LEU A 83 -15.19 0.72 4.52
CA LEU A 83 -16.32 -0.21 4.41
C LEU A 83 -15.95 -1.70 4.31
N LEU A 84 -14.80 -2.04 3.73
CA LEU A 84 -14.49 -3.44 3.38
C LEU A 84 -13.33 -4.04 4.21
N CYS A 85 -12.47 -3.19 4.78
CA CYS A 85 -11.28 -3.64 5.48
C CYS A 85 -11.61 -4.34 6.81
N PRO A 86 -11.33 -5.66 6.95
CA PRO A 86 -11.65 -6.43 8.16
C PRO A 86 -10.80 -5.97 9.36
N GLN A 87 -9.54 -5.61 9.12
CA GLN A 87 -8.64 -5.06 10.13
C GLN A 87 -9.15 -3.73 10.72
N GLY A 88 -9.71 -2.87 9.88
CA GLY A 88 -10.30 -1.60 10.33
C GLY A 88 -11.57 -1.80 11.15
N ALA A 89 -12.43 -2.72 10.70
CA ALA A 89 -13.64 -3.11 11.42
C ALA A 89 -13.32 -3.71 12.80
N LEU A 90 -12.36 -4.63 12.86
CA LEU A 90 -11.95 -5.29 14.10
C LEU A 90 -11.33 -4.29 15.10
N SER A 91 -10.46 -3.40 14.62
CA SER A 91 -9.85 -2.35 15.45
C SER A 91 -10.91 -1.41 16.05
N GLU A 92 -11.92 -1.03 15.27
CA GLU A 92 -13.03 -0.20 15.74
C GLU A 92 -13.93 -0.93 16.75
N PHE A 93 -14.27 -2.20 16.48
CA PHE A 93 -15.07 -3.02 17.38
C PHE A 93 -14.37 -3.24 18.73
N ALA A 94 -13.06 -3.50 18.70
CA ALA A 94 -12.25 -3.63 19.89
C ALA A 94 -12.18 -2.30 20.67
N GLY A 95 -12.03 -1.17 19.97
CA GLY A 95 -12.00 0.15 20.58
C GLY A 95 -13.30 0.59 21.26
N LYS A 96 -14.46 0.12 20.79
CA LYS A 96 -15.75 0.35 21.48
C LYS A 96 -15.82 -0.28 22.87
N ARG A 97 -15.05 -1.34 23.12
CA ARG A 97 -14.95 -2.03 24.42
C ARG A 97 -13.61 -1.77 25.14
N GLY A 98 -12.85 -0.82 24.63
CA GLY A 98 -11.46 -0.60 25.01
C GLY A 98 -11.25 0.19 26.29
N LEU A 99 -10.00 0.19 26.77
CA LEU A 99 -9.51 0.90 27.95
C LEU A 99 -9.34 2.42 27.75
N ASN A 100 -9.50 2.92 26.52
CA ASN A 100 -9.45 4.34 26.17
C ASN A 100 -8.17 5.08 26.63
N ARG A 101 -7.03 4.40 26.66
CA ARG A 101 -5.75 5.02 27.04
C ARG A 101 -5.33 6.06 26.00
N PRO A 102 -4.66 7.16 26.41
CA PRO A 102 -4.15 8.14 25.47
C PRO A 102 -3.15 7.48 24.52
N ILE A 103 -3.21 7.88 23.24
CA ILE A 103 -2.28 7.39 22.22
C ILE A 103 -0.84 7.80 22.58
N PRO A 104 0.10 6.84 22.73
CA PRO A 104 1.48 7.14 23.05
C PRO A 104 2.13 8.09 22.04
N ARG A 105 3.08 8.92 22.50
CA ARG A 105 3.78 9.88 21.63
C ARG A 105 4.58 9.19 20.53
N TRP A 106 5.17 8.02 20.81
CA TRP A 106 5.93 7.25 19.82
C TRP A 106 5.05 6.82 18.64
N MET A 107 3.81 6.38 18.90
CA MET A 107 2.87 5.95 17.87
C MET A 107 2.39 7.10 16.97
N ARG A 108 2.39 8.36 17.46
CA ARG A 108 1.97 9.52 16.67
C ARG A 108 3.02 10.05 15.71
N ARG A 109 4.24 9.50 15.71
CA ARG A 109 5.32 9.95 14.83
C ARG A 109 5.04 9.53 13.38
N GLU A 110 5.30 10.42 12.43
CA GLU A 110 4.99 10.19 11.01
C GLU A 110 5.79 9.05 10.37
N TRP A 111 6.94 8.69 10.93
CA TRP A 111 7.76 7.57 10.46
C TRP A 111 7.25 6.19 10.93
N MET A 112 6.30 6.11 11.87
CA MET A 112 5.81 4.84 12.41
C MET A 112 5.15 3.95 11.36
N PRO A 113 4.25 4.46 10.49
CA PRO A 113 3.74 3.67 9.38
C PRO A 113 4.82 3.22 8.39
N ILE A 114 5.86 4.04 8.18
CA ILE A 114 7.01 3.70 7.31
C ILE A 114 7.77 2.49 7.90
N ALA A 115 8.09 2.55 9.19
CA ALA A 115 8.74 1.43 9.88
C ALA A 115 7.86 0.18 9.88
N SER A 116 6.55 0.33 10.07
CA SER A 116 5.60 -0.78 10.02
C SER A 116 5.56 -1.42 8.63
N PHE A 117 5.57 -0.61 7.57
CA PHE A 117 5.62 -1.09 6.19
C PHE A 117 6.93 -1.83 5.89
N ILE A 118 8.08 -1.26 6.29
CA ILE A 118 9.39 -1.89 6.10
C ILE A 118 9.46 -3.23 6.82
N PHE A 119 9.07 -3.25 8.10
CA PHE A 119 9.08 -4.46 8.92
C PHE A 119 8.16 -5.54 8.35
N VAL A 120 6.87 -5.23 8.13
CA VAL A 120 5.90 -6.23 7.67
C VAL A 120 6.21 -6.71 6.26
N THR A 121 6.63 -5.84 5.35
CA THR A 121 6.95 -6.24 3.96
C THR A 121 8.20 -7.11 3.92
N THR A 122 9.23 -6.79 4.71
CA THR A 122 10.46 -7.58 4.78
C THR A 122 10.18 -8.93 5.43
N LEU A 123 9.47 -8.95 6.56
CA LEU A 123 9.09 -10.20 7.22
C LEU A 123 8.22 -11.08 6.30
N ALA A 124 7.24 -10.50 5.60
CA ALA A 124 6.38 -11.23 4.66
C ALA A 124 7.16 -11.92 3.53
N GLN A 125 8.27 -11.34 3.06
CA GLN A 125 9.16 -11.98 2.09
C GLN A 125 10.00 -13.09 2.75
N LEU A 126 10.52 -12.82 3.95
CA LEU A 126 11.38 -13.77 4.67
C LEU A 126 10.65 -15.03 5.11
N VAL A 127 9.37 -14.94 5.49
CA VAL A 127 8.54 -16.10 5.87
C VAL A 127 7.81 -16.74 4.68
N GLY A 128 7.89 -16.15 3.47
CA GLY A 128 7.20 -16.69 2.30
C GLY A 128 5.67 -16.56 2.37
N ALA A 129 5.14 -15.41 2.81
CA ALA A 129 3.72 -15.21 3.07
C ALA A 129 2.79 -15.36 1.84
N ARG A 130 3.34 -15.36 0.62
CA ARG A 130 2.57 -15.64 -0.61
C ARG A 130 2.50 -17.11 -0.97
N ASP A 131 3.43 -17.90 -0.45
CA ASP A 131 3.62 -19.29 -0.85
C ASP A 131 3.05 -20.24 0.20
N TYR A 132 3.19 -19.89 1.48
CA TYR A 132 2.72 -20.71 2.59
C TYR A 132 1.51 -20.07 3.30
N PRO A 133 0.38 -20.79 3.42
CA PRO A 133 -0.79 -20.27 4.13
C PRO A 133 -0.54 -19.97 5.61
N LEU A 134 0.31 -20.76 6.27
CA LEU A 134 0.67 -20.53 7.67
C LEU A 134 1.39 -19.18 7.85
N ALA A 135 2.33 -18.87 6.96
CA ALA A 135 3.02 -17.58 6.93
C ALA A 135 2.07 -16.42 6.57
N ALA A 136 1.11 -16.64 5.67
CA ALA A 136 0.07 -15.66 5.36
C ALA A 136 -0.79 -15.34 6.59
N LEU A 137 -1.21 -16.37 7.34
CA LEU A 137 -1.96 -16.24 8.59
C LEU A 137 -1.13 -15.52 9.66
N GLU A 138 0.16 -15.80 9.76
CA GLU A 138 1.06 -15.11 10.69
C GLU A 138 1.10 -13.59 10.41
N ILE A 139 1.36 -13.20 9.16
CA ILE A 139 1.47 -11.79 8.79
C ILE A 139 0.11 -11.08 8.88
N LEU A 140 -0.90 -11.58 8.18
CA LEU A 140 -2.20 -10.92 8.07
C LEU A 140 -3.02 -11.09 9.35
N GLY A 141 -3.00 -12.27 9.96
CA GLY A 141 -3.64 -12.53 11.25
C GLY A 141 -2.93 -11.80 12.39
N GLY A 142 -1.59 -11.76 12.41
CA GLY A 142 -0.80 -11.04 13.41
C GLY A 142 -1.02 -9.52 13.36
N THR A 143 -1.00 -8.93 12.17
CA THR A 143 -1.31 -7.49 11.99
C THR A 143 -2.75 -7.17 12.36
N MET A 144 -3.69 -8.06 12.07
CA MET A 144 -5.09 -7.91 12.47
C MET A 144 -5.28 -8.04 13.99
N LEU A 145 -4.61 -8.98 14.65
CA LEU A 145 -4.60 -9.09 16.11
C LEU A 145 -4.00 -7.82 16.75
N LEU A 146 -2.90 -7.32 16.20
CA LEU A 146 -2.28 -6.09 16.68
C LEU A 146 -3.21 -4.87 16.47
N ALA A 147 -3.94 -4.82 15.35
CA ALA A 147 -4.95 -3.80 15.13
C ALA A 147 -6.09 -3.85 16.16
N ALA A 148 -6.51 -5.06 16.56
CA ALA A 148 -7.49 -5.27 17.62
C ALA A 148 -6.96 -4.80 18.98
N ILE A 149 -5.72 -5.18 19.33
CA ILE A 149 -5.07 -4.76 20.59
C ILE A 149 -4.90 -3.24 20.63
N VAL A 150 -4.40 -2.62 19.57
CA VAL A 150 -4.22 -1.16 19.46
C VAL A 150 -5.57 -0.44 19.52
N GLY A 151 -6.60 -1.02 18.91
CA GLY A 151 -7.98 -0.57 19.03
C GLY A 151 -8.46 -0.59 20.48
N PHE A 152 -8.37 -1.74 21.13
CA PHE A 152 -8.77 -1.97 22.52
C PHE A 152 -8.03 -1.08 23.51
N LEU A 153 -6.71 -0.90 23.36
CA LEU A 153 -5.92 -0.10 24.30
C LEU A 153 -6.13 1.40 24.12
N TYR A 154 -6.13 1.89 22.88
CA TYR A 154 -5.93 3.33 22.60
C TYR A 154 -7.07 4.00 21.84
N ALA A 155 -8.02 3.24 21.31
CA ALA A 155 -9.03 3.79 20.44
C ALA A 155 -10.38 3.85 21.15
N SER A 156 -10.78 5.04 21.60
CA SER A 156 -12.11 5.27 22.15
C SER A 156 -13.18 5.28 21.07
N GLY A 157 -13.51 4.10 20.54
CA GLY A 157 -14.41 3.92 19.39
C GLY A 157 -13.90 4.50 18.06
N ARG A 158 -12.60 4.84 17.97
CA ARG A 158 -11.93 5.39 16.78
C ARG A 158 -11.03 4.35 16.11
N ARG A 159 -10.35 4.71 15.01
CA ARG A 159 -9.45 3.83 14.24
C ARG A 159 -8.00 4.32 14.32
N SER A 160 -7.36 4.14 15.47
CA SER A 160 -5.96 4.55 15.72
C SER A 160 -4.97 3.73 14.87
N TRP A 161 -5.18 2.42 14.76
CA TRP A 161 -4.34 1.53 13.95
C TRP A 161 -4.24 2.00 12.48
N CYS A 162 -5.39 2.27 11.85
CA CYS A 162 -5.46 2.70 10.45
C CYS A 162 -4.73 4.02 10.17
N ARG A 163 -4.56 4.88 11.19
CA ARG A 163 -3.86 6.15 11.08
C ARG A 163 -2.36 6.05 11.38
N TYR A 164 -1.98 5.26 12.38
CA TYR A 164 -0.64 5.36 12.96
C TYR A 164 0.27 4.15 12.76
N LEU A 165 -0.27 2.96 12.49
CA LEU A 165 0.52 1.72 12.45
C LEU A 165 0.22 0.82 11.24
N CYS A 166 -0.91 1.00 10.57
CA CYS A 166 -1.27 0.16 9.43
C CYS A 166 -0.21 0.29 8.31
N PRO A 167 0.48 -0.81 7.92
CA PRO A 167 1.60 -0.75 6.97
C PRO A 167 1.15 -0.24 5.59
N VAL A 168 -0.03 -0.65 5.12
CA VAL A 168 -0.61 -0.19 3.85
C VAL A 168 -1.32 1.17 3.95
N GLY A 169 -1.47 1.72 5.16
CA GLY A 169 -2.22 2.95 5.42
C GLY A 169 -1.70 4.17 4.66
N PRO A 170 -0.41 4.52 4.75
CA PRO A 170 0.18 5.64 4.01
C PRO A 170 0.16 5.40 2.51
N LEU A 171 0.38 4.16 2.06
CA LEU A 171 0.36 3.81 0.64
C LEU A 171 -0.99 4.13 0.02
N LEU A 172 -2.08 3.66 0.64
CA LEU A 172 -3.44 3.97 0.20
C LEU A 172 -3.80 5.45 0.42
N GLY A 173 -3.18 6.12 1.40
CA GLY A 173 -3.30 7.57 1.63
C GLY A 173 -2.73 8.41 0.50
N ILE A 174 -1.55 8.05 -0.01
CA ILE A 174 -0.92 8.75 -1.13
C ILE A 174 -1.74 8.51 -2.40
N PHE A 175 -2.15 7.27 -2.64
CA PHE A 175 -2.95 6.93 -3.82
C PHE A 175 -4.36 7.51 -3.76
N SER A 176 -4.93 7.81 -2.58
CA SER A 176 -6.25 8.47 -2.52
C SER A 176 -6.23 9.92 -2.96
N ARG A 177 -5.04 10.56 -2.99
CA ARG A 177 -4.87 11.86 -3.65
C ARG A 177 -5.06 11.76 -5.17
N LEU A 178 -4.81 10.58 -5.77
CA LEU A 178 -5.17 10.30 -7.16
C LEU A 178 -6.66 9.99 -7.33
N GLY A 179 -7.40 9.76 -6.24
CA GLY A 179 -8.79 9.29 -6.26
C GLY A 179 -9.80 10.31 -6.82
N ALA A 180 -10.78 9.78 -7.56
CA ALA A 180 -11.91 10.54 -8.11
C ALA A 180 -12.95 10.97 -7.05
N VAL A 181 -12.94 10.34 -5.87
CA VAL A 181 -13.85 10.62 -4.77
C VAL A 181 -13.11 11.39 -3.68
N SER A 182 -13.71 12.47 -3.16
CA SER A 182 -13.25 13.15 -1.95
C SER A 182 -14.41 13.79 -1.19
N PHE A 183 -14.17 14.09 0.08
CA PHE A 183 -15.09 14.85 0.93
C PHE A 183 -14.56 16.27 1.17
N GLU A 184 -15.35 17.26 0.75
CA GLU A 184 -15.03 18.69 0.85
C GLU A 184 -16.15 19.48 1.54
N LYS A 185 -15.83 20.67 2.04
CA LYS A 185 -16.82 21.58 2.65
C LYS A 185 -17.67 22.24 1.58
N ASN A 186 -18.97 22.40 1.84
CA ASN A 186 -19.91 23.13 0.98
C ASN A 186 -20.57 24.30 1.75
N GLY A 187 -19.75 25.21 2.28
CA GLY A 187 -20.24 26.45 2.92
C GLY A 187 -20.55 26.38 4.42
N GLY A 188 -20.55 25.21 5.05
CA GLY A 188 -20.63 25.11 6.52
C GLY A 188 -19.29 24.90 7.23
N ASP A 189 -19.36 24.85 8.56
CA ASP A 189 -18.18 24.82 9.43
C ASP A 189 -17.52 23.45 9.59
N GLY A 190 -18.14 22.37 9.07
CA GLY A 190 -17.58 21.03 9.09
C GLY A 190 -17.53 20.38 10.47
N ARG A 191 -18.17 20.95 11.51
CA ARG A 191 -18.00 20.53 12.91
C ARG A 191 -19.01 19.47 13.38
N GLY A 192 -19.95 19.06 12.55
CA GLY A 192 -21.05 18.18 12.93
C GLY A 192 -20.71 16.70 13.23
N CYS A 193 -19.44 16.26 13.14
CA CYS A 193 -19.11 14.84 13.30
C CYS A 193 -17.73 14.54 13.88
N ILE A 194 -17.62 13.38 14.53
CA ILE A 194 -16.35 12.84 15.04
C ILE A 194 -15.76 11.90 13.99
N CYS A 195 -14.64 12.31 13.38
CA CYS A 195 -13.94 11.47 12.41
C CYS A 195 -13.26 10.25 13.08
N PRO A 196 -13.49 9.01 12.61
CA PRO A 196 -12.84 7.81 13.15
C PRO A 196 -11.31 7.86 13.06
N THR A 197 -10.74 8.57 12.08
CA THR A 197 -9.29 8.73 11.91
C THR A 197 -8.77 10.04 12.47
N PHE A 198 -9.47 10.66 13.42
CA PHE A 198 -9.01 11.85 14.16
C PHE A 198 -8.72 13.07 13.26
N ILE A 199 -9.37 13.17 12.09
CA ILE A 199 -9.30 14.36 11.24
C ILE A 199 -10.19 15.43 11.87
N ASN A 200 -9.66 16.65 11.97
CA ASN A 200 -10.50 17.82 12.21
C ASN A 200 -11.24 18.16 10.90
N THR A 201 -12.52 17.80 10.83
CA THR A 201 -13.36 17.96 9.64
C THR A 201 -13.59 19.42 9.27
N ALA A 202 -13.47 20.35 10.23
CA ALA A 202 -13.56 21.79 9.97
C ALA A 202 -12.41 22.30 9.09
N ASN A 203 -11.23 21.70 9.20
CA ASN A 203 -10.01 22.12 8.47
C ASN A 203 -9.55 21.09 7.44
N LYS A 204 -10.40 20.12 7.08
CA LYS A 204 -10.01 19.07 6.13
C LYS A 204 -9.77 19.66 4.74
N VAL A 205 -8.52 19.52 4.25
CA VAL A 205 -8.13 19.87 2.86
C VAL A 205 -7.57 18.69 2.08
N ALA A 206 -6.85 17.77 2.75
CA ALA A 206 -6.25 16.59 2.16
C ALA A 206 -7.14 15.33 2.28
N SER A 207 -6.96 14.39 1.35
CA SER A 207 -7.65 13.08 1.38
C SER A 207 -6.78 11.96 1.96
N SER A 208 -5.49 12.19 2.20
CA SER A 208 -4.54 11.13 2.54
C SER A 208 -4.89 10.35 3.81
N ASN A 209 -5.45 11.01 4.83
CA ASN A 209 -5.89 10.37 6.08
C ASN A 209 -7.38 9.99 6.11
N CYS A 210 -8.16 10.44 5.12
CA CYS A 210 -9.61 10.21 5.08
C CYS A 210 -9.88 8.81 4.54
N ILE A 211 -10.61 7.99 5.31
CA ILE A 211 -11.00 6.63 4.89
C ILE A 211 -12.36 6.58 4.18
N GLU A 212 -12.90 7.75 3.84
CA GLU A 212 -14.15 7.93 3.10
C GLU A 212 -15.34 7.10 3.61
N CYS A 213 -15.44 6.96 4.94
CA CYS A 213 -16.44 6.11 5.58
C CYS A 213 -17.88 6.68 5.59
N PHE A 214 -18.15 7.79 4.88
CA PHE A 214 -19.44 8.50 4.83
C PHE A 214 -20.04 8.97 6.16
N ARG A 215 -19.36 8.83 7.31
CA ARG A 215 -19.89 9.25 8.63
C ARG A 215 -19.97 10.77 8.81
N CYS A 216 -19.14 11.51 8.07
CA CYS A 216 -19.08 12.97 8.12
C CYS A 216 -19.98 13.66 7.10
N VAL A 217 -20.71 12.89 6.28
CA VAL A 217 -21.60 13.38 5.23
C VAL A 217 -23.04 13.33 5.74
N HIS A 218 -23.75 14.45 5.65
CA HIS A 218 -25.17 14.55 6.02
C HIS A 218 -25.88 15.43 4.98
N ALA A 219 -26.74 14.84 4.15
CA ALA A 219 -27.32 15.52 2.99
C ALA A 219 -28.08 16.82 3.33
N ASP A 220 -28.70 16.88 4.51
CA ASP A 220 -29.55 17.99 4.94
C ASP A 220 -28.87 18.97 5.91
N ASP A 221 -27.63 18.71 6.33
CA ASP A 221 -26.90 19.56 7.25
C ASP A 221 -25.83 20.39 6.52
N LYS A 222 -26.02 21.71 6.53
CA LYS A 222 -25.06 22.67 5.96
C LYS A 222 -23.69 22.56 6.61
N ALA A 223 -23.60 22.14 7.88
CA ALA A 223 -22.36 21.98 8.64
C ALA A 223 -21.59 20.68 8.32
N SER A 224 -22.07 19.86 7.37
CA SER A 224 -21.45 18.59 7.02
C SER A 224 -20.46 18.68 5.86
N LEU A 225 -19.69 17.61 5.67
CA LEU A 225 -18.88 17.44 4.45
C LEU A 225 -19.74 16.85 3.34
N HIS A 226 -19.42 17.18 2.10
CA HIS A 226 -20.11 16.66 0.92
C HIS A 226 -19.19 15.86 0.02
N LEU A 227 -19.77 14.87 -0.65
CA LEU A 227 -19.14 14.11 -1.72
C LEU A 227 -18.86 15.02 -2.91
N LYS A 228 -17.58 15.14 -3.26
CA LYS A 228 -17.12 15.77 -4.49
C LYS A 228 -16.52 14.70 -5.39
N ILE A 229 -17.14 14.54 -6.55
CA ILE A 229 -16.56 13.76 -7.65
C ILE A 229 -15.66 14.70 -8.45
N ARG A 230 -14.40 14.32 -8.59
CA ARG A 230 -13.36 15.03 -9.34
C ARG A 230 -12.70 14.06 -10.31
N HIS A 231 -12.01 14.58 -11.32
CA HIS A 231 -11.20 13.70 -12.16
C HIS A 231 -10.00 13.14 -11.36
N PRO A 232 -9.57 11.90 -11.65
CA PRO A 232 -8.43 11.31 -10.98
C PRO A 232 -7.18 12.21 -11.07
N GLY A 233 -6.49 12.42 -9.96
CA GLY A 233 -5.27 13.21 -9.89
C GLY A 233 -5.45 14.70 -9.59
N LEU A 234 -6.66 15.24 -9.57
CA LEU A 234 -6.89 16.68 -9.31
C LEU A 234 -6.28 17.18 -7.98
N GLU A 235 -6.27 16.36 -6.92
CA GLU A 235 -5.63 16.78 -5.65
C GLU A 235 -4.12 16.99 -5.80
N ILE A 236 -3.47 16.18 -6.63
CA ILE A 236 -2.04 16.28 -6.90
C ILE A 236 -1.76 17.45 -7.84
N GLU A 237 -2.61 17.70 -8.83
CA GLU A 237 -2.51 18.90 -9.66
C GLU A 237 -2.55 20.19 -8.82
N GLU A 238 -3.40 20.22 -7.80
CA GLU A 238 -3.56 21.35 -6.87
C GLU A 238 -2.76 21.20 -5.56
N ILE A 239 -1.72 20.35 -5.52
CA ILE A 239 -1.12 19.90 -4.25
C ILE A 239 -0.61 21.06 -3.37
N LYS A 240 -0.20 22.20 -3.96
CA LYS A 240 0.20 23.41 -3.22
C LYS A 240 -0.88 23.88 -2.23
N ARG A 241 -2.17 23.67 -2.56
CA ARG A 241 -3.33 24.04 -1.74
C ARG A 241 -3.87 22.88 -0.90
N ARG A 242 -3.23 21.71 -0.92
CA ARG A 242 -3.73 20.44 -0.35
C ARG A 242 -2.77 19.82 0.65
N GLU A 243 -2.00 20.65 1.37
CA GLU A 243 -1.06 20.26 2.42
C GLU A 243 -0.09 19.14 1.95
N PRO A 244 0.92 19.48 1.13
CA PRO A 244 1.95 18.51 0.74
C PRO A 244 2.72 18.07 1.99
N ASN A 245 2.85 16.77 2.19
CA ASN A 245 3.67 16.20 3.26
C ASN A 245 4.94 15.55 2.69
N LEU A 246 6.10 15.92 3.23
CA LEU A 246 7.38 15.33 2.88
C LEU A 246 7.49 13.85 3.28
N TRP A 247 6.91 13.45 4.42
CA TRP A 247 6.93 12.06 4.86
C TRP A 247 6.13 11.13 3.95
N GLU A 248 5.05 11.63 3.32
CA GLU A 248 4.32 10.90 2.27
C GLU A 248 5.23 10.64 1.05
N VAL A 249 6.05 11.63 0.65
CA VAL A 249 6.99 11.48 -0.46
C VAL A 249 8.15 10.54 -0.12
N ILE A 250 8.75 10.69 1.07
CA ILE A 250 9.82 9.79 1.55
C ILE A 250 9.29 8.34 1.60
N PHE A 251 8.07 8.15 2.12
CA PHE A 251 7.43 6.85 2.14
C PHE A 251 7.19 6.32 0.72
N LEU A 252 6.69 7.14 -0.21
CA LEU A 252 6.46 6.73 -1.60
C LEU A 252 7.75 6.20 -2.24
N PHE A 253 8.85 6.91 -2.05
CA PHE A 253 10.15 6.53 -2.60
C PHE A 253 10.70 5.27 -1.94
N ALA A 254 10.66 5.19 -0.61
CA ALA A 254 11.07 4.00 0.13
C ALA A 254 10.21 2.78 -0.22
N ALA A 255 8.89 2.93 -0.29
CA ALA A 255 7.97 1.85 -0.62
C ALA A 255 8.19 1.34 -2.06
N THR A 256 8.44 2.24 -3.01
CA THR A 256 8.77 1.88 -4.39
C THR A 256 10.07 1.06 -4.44
N GLY A 257 11.10 1.48 -3.72
CA GLY A 257 12.37 0.75 -3.68
C GLY A 257 12.30 -0.58 -2.93
N LEU A 258 11.61 -0.62 -1.79
CA LEU A 258 11.42 -1.86 -1.03
C LEU A 258 10.61 -2.90 -1.81
N ALA A 259 9.54 -2.46 -2.48
CA ALA A 259 8.76 -3.33 -3.35
C ALA A 259 9.60 -3.86 -4.51
N LEU A 260 10.38 -3.01 -5.18
CA LEU A 260 11.31 -3.45 -6.22
C LEU A 260 12.29 -4.50 -5.69
N GLY A 261 12.92 -4.26 -4.53
CA GLY A 261 13.79 -5.24 -3.88
C GLY A 261 13.08 -6.57 -3.61
N ALA A 262 11.83 -6.53 -3.13
CA ALA A 262 11.00 -7.70 -2.84
C ALA A 262 10.66 -8.54 -4.08
N PHE A 263 10.54 -7.93 -5.26
CA PHE A 263 10.29 -8.68 -6.50
C PHE A 263 11.59 -9.08 -7.21
N HIS A 264 12.65 -8.27 -7.12
CA HIS A 264 13.90 -8.49 -7.84
C HIS A 264 14.76 -9.60 -7.24
N TRP A 265 14.73 -9.83 -5.92
CA TRP A 265 15.64 -10.80 -5.30
C TRP A 265 15.48 -12.22 -5.87
N GLN A 266 14.28 -12.59 -6.33
CA GLN A 266 14.01 -13.91 -6.91
C GLN A 266 14.55 -14.09 -8.33
N VAL A 267 14.68 -13.01 -9.09
CA VAL A 267 14.96 -13.06 -10.55
C VAL A 267 16.27 -12.41 -10.96
N ASN A 268 16.88 -11.61 -10.09
CA ASN A 268 18.00 -10.75 -10.45
C ASN A 268 19.36 -11.44 -10.22
N PRO A 269 20.20 -11.63 -11.26
CA PRO A 269 21.53 -12.22 -11.11
C PRO A 269 22.46 -11.47 -10.14
N MET A 270 22.22 -10.17 -9.92
CA MET A 270 22.99 -9.38 -8.95
C MET A 270 22.77 -9.83 -7.52
N TYR A 271 21.57 -10.33 -7.17
CA TYR A 271 21.32 -10.88 -5.85
C TYR A 271 22.16 -12.13 -5.60
N ILE A 272 22.27 -13.02 -6.59
CA ILE A 272 23.09 -14.24 -6.50
C ILE A 272 24.56 -13.88 -6.23
N ARG A 273 25.12 -12.93 -7.00
CA ARG A 273 26.49 -12.44 -6.79
C ARG A 273 26.68 -11.80 -5.42
N TYR A 274 25.72 -10.99 -4.98
CA TYR A 274 25.73 -10.37 -3.65
C TYR A 274 25.72 -11.42 -2.53
N LYS A 275 24.85 -12.43 -2.63
CA LYS A 275 24.75 -13.53 -1.68
C LYS A 275 26.04 -14.34 -1.61
N GLN A 276 26.65 -14.65 -2.76
CA GLN A 276 27.94 -15.35 -2.82
C GLN A 276 29.07 -14.53 -2.18
N MET A 277 29.16 -13.24 -2.47
CA MET A 277 30.13 -12.33 -1.87
C MET A 277 29.95 -12.25 -0.35
N LEU A 278 28.71 -12.07 0.11
CA LEU A 278 28.38 -12.00 1.54
C LEU A 278 28.70 -13.31 2.26
N GLY A 279 28.36 -14.45 1.64
CA GLY A 279 28.69 -15.78 2.15
C GLY A 279 30.21 -15.97 2.29
N GLY A 280 30.98 -15.63 1.25
CA GLY A 280 32.44 -15.68 1.29
C GLY A 280 33.05 -14.79 2.37
N LEU A 281 32.54 -13.56 2.53
CA LEU A 281 32.98 -12.65 3.59
C LEU A 281 32.71 -13.22 4.99
N LEU A 282 31.50 -13.73 5.24
CA LEU A 282 31.12 -14.27 6.55
C LEU A 282 31.85 -15.58 6.86
N LEU A 283 32.15 -16.41 5.86
CA LEU A 283 33.00 -17.60 6.02
C LEU A 283 34.43 -17.21 6.40
N ASN A 284 35.01 -16.21 5.74
CA ASN A 284 36.35 -15.71 6.06
C ASN A 284 36.45 -15.09 7.46
N LEU A 285 35.34 -14.57 7.99
CA LEU A 285 35.23 -14.08 9.37
C LEU A 285 35.01 -15.20 10.41
N GLY A 286 34.98 -16.47 10.00
CA GLY A 286 34.74 -17.61 10.88
C GLY A 286 33.27 -17.81 11.29
N LEU A 287 32.31 -17.17 10.61
CA LEU A 287 30.88 -17.24 10.92
C LEU A 287 30.12 -18.33 10.13
N GLY A 288 30.83 -19.31 9.57
CA GLY A 288 30.25 -20.39 8.75
C GLY A 288 29.11 -21.16 9.45
N ASP A 289 29.34 -21.58 10.68
CA ASP A 289 28.33 -22.29 11.49
C ASP A 289 27.11 -21.43 11.79
N PHE A 290 27.29 -20.11 11.92
CA PHE A 290 26.19 -19.20 12.17
C PHE A 290 25.32 -19.06 10.92
N ILE A 291 25.93 -18.85 9.76
CA ILE A 291 25.19 -18.59 8.51
C ILE A 291 24.51 -19.83 7.94
N GLY A 292 25.06 -21.03 8.20
CA GLY A 292 24.51 -22.30 7.68
C GLY A 292 23.30 -22.83 8.44
N ARG A 293 23.04 -22.35 9.67
CA ARG A 293 21.89 -22.78 10.47
C ARG A 293 20.60 -22.11 9.99
N SER A 294 19.48 -22.83 10.04
CA SER A 294 18.15 -22.24 9.87
C SER A 294 17.67 -21.56 11.15
N GLY A 295 16.61 -20.76 11.00
CA GLY A 295 15.89 -20.10 12.09
C GLY A 295 14.47 -20.65 12.24
N PRO A 296 13.69 -20.10 13.19
CA PRO A 296 12.31 -20.52 13.38
C PRO A 296 11.42 -20.04 12.22
N TRP A 297 10.33 -20.79 11.98
CA TRP A 297 9.40 -20.56 10.86
C TRP A 297 8.72 -19.18 10.86
N TRP A 298 8.59 -18.55 12.03
CA TRP A 298 7.98 -17.22 12.20
C TRP A 298 8.95 -16.04 11.94
N ILE A 299 10.19 -16.33 11.58
CA ILE A 299 11.18 -15.31 11.16
C ILE A 299 11.59 -15.52 9.71
N MET A 300 11.68 -16.77 9.28
CA MET A 300 12.13 -17.15 7.94
C MET A 300 11.46 -18.44 7.49
N VAL A 301 11.42 -18.68 6.18
CA VAL A 301 10.93 -19.94 5.59
C VAL A 301 11.64 -21.12 6.23
N ASN A 302 10.88 -21.96 6.92
CA ASN A 302 11.35 -23.21 7.49
C ASN A 302 10.19 -24.22 7.45
N HIS A 303 10.00 -24.81 6.27
CA HIS A 303 8.99 -25.84 6.00
C HIS A 303 9.67 -27.11 5.49
N PRO A 304 10.27 -27.94 6.38
CA PRO A 304 11.00 -29.15 5.97
C PRO A 304 10.12 -30.15 5.21
N SER A 305 8.82 -30.19 5.51
CA SER A 305 7.84 -31.04 4.81
C SER A 305 7.62 -30.65 3.34
N ALA A 306 7.90 -29.40 2.98
CA ALA A 306 7.85 -28.90 1.60
C ALA A 306 9.23 -28.86 0.93
N GLY A 307 10.30 -29.24 1.64
CA GLY A 307 11.68 -29.18 1.14
C GLY A 307 12.26 -27.77 1.05
N ASP A 308 11.60 -26.76 1.65
CA ASP A 308 12.00 -25.36 1.57
C ASP A 308 12.42 -24.83 2.95
N VAL A 309 13.72 -24.63 3.12
CA VAL A 309 14.31 -24.20 4.39
C VAL A 309 15.39 -23.16 4.11
N PHE A 310 15.16 -21.94 4.57
CA PHE A 310 16.14 -20.87 4.51
C PHE A 310 17.15 -20.98 5.65
N ASN A 311 18.41 -20.73 5.32
CA ASN A 311 19.46 -20.55 6.30
C ASN A 311 19.59 -19.06 6.68
N ARG A 312 20.43 -18.76 7.67
CA ARG A 312 20.66 -17.38 8.11
C ARG A 312 21.35 -16.52 7.03
N LEU A 313 22.11 -17.10 6.10
CA LEU A 313 22.64 -16.36 4.94
C LEU A 313 21.50 -15.87 4.04
N ASP A 314 20.49 -16.71 3.79
CA ASP A 314 19.29 -16.33 3.02
C ASP A 314 18.57 -15.18 3.70
N PHE A 315 18.31 -15.31 5.01
CA PHE A 315 17.67 -14.27 5.81
C PHE A 315 18.42 -12.93 5.72
N ILE A 316 19.74 -12.92 5.99
CA ILE A 316 20.53 -11.68 5.98
C ILE A 316 20.57 -11.12 4.56
N SER A 317 20.89 -11.94 3.56
CA SER A 317 21.07 -11.47 2.18
C SER A 317 19.79 -10.92 1.57
N ILE A 318 18.62 -11.54 1.82
CA ILE A 318 17.33 -11.05 1.33
C ILE A 318 16.99 -9.73 2.02
N ALA A 319 17.07 -9.68 3.35
CA ALA A 319 16.75 -8.49 4.13
C ALA A 319 17.64 -7.29 3.74
N THR A 320 18.96 -7.48 3.69
CA THR A 320 19.88 -6.40 3.32
C THR A 320 19.75 -6.00 1.86
N PHE A 321 19.49 -6.93 0.94
CA PHE A 321 19.24 -6.60 -0.46
C PHE A 321 17.97 -5.75 -0.63
N MET A 322 16.89 -6.11 0.05
CA MET A 322 15.64 -5.33 0.05
C MET A 322 15.82 -3.93 0.63
N LEU A 323 16.51 -3.82 1.78
CA LEU A 323 16.77 -2.53 2.43
C LEU A 323 17.76 -1.66 1.63
N ALA A 324 18.76 -2.27 0.99
CA ALA A 324 19.67 -1.57 0.09
C ALA A 324 18.95 -1.06 -1.16
N SER A 325 18.06 -1.87 -1.74
CA SER A 325 17.21 -1.45 -2.87
C SER A 325 16.31 -0.27 -2.48
N MET A 326 15.67 -0.35 -1.31
CA MET A 326 14.89 0.74 -0.73
C MET A 326 15.71 2.03 -0.59
N ALA A 327 16.87 1.96 0.05
CA ALA A 327 17.72 3.13 0.28
C ALA A 327 18.24 3.71 -1.03
N GLY A 328 18.77 2.87 -1.94
CA GLY A 328 19.32 3.30 -3.21
C GLY A 328 18.28 3.99 -4.10
N ILE A 329 17.11 3.39 -4.27
CA ILE A 329 16.02 3.99 -5.08
C ILE A 329 15.50 5.26 -4.41
N ALA A 330 15.33 5.27 -3.09
CA ALA A 330 14.84 6.46 -2.41
C ALA A 330 15.83 7.63 -2.52
N ILE A 331 17.13 7.38 -2.38
CA ILE A 331 18.18 8.39 -2.57
C ILE A 331 18.16 8.91 -4.00
N ILE A 332 18.11 8.04 -5.02
CA ILE A 332 18.09 8.46 -6.42
C ILE A 332 16.88 9.34 -6.72
N LEU A 333 15.68 8.92 -6.34
CA LEU A 333 14.45 9.68 -6.58
C LEU A 333 14.44 11.00 -5.81
N PHE A 334 14.91 11.00 -4.56
CA PHE A 334 15.04 12.22 -3.77
C PHE A 334 16.04 13.19 -4.40
N MET A 335 17.21 12.71 -4.83
CA MET A 335 18.24 13.52 -5.47
C MET A 335 17.74 14.13 -6.78
N LEU A 336 17.12 13.33 -7.66
CA LEU A 336 16.55 13.84 -8.92
C LEU A 336 15.46 14.89 -8.66
N THR A 337 14.60 14.66 -7.67
CA THR A 337 13.54 15.61 -7.30
C THR A 337 14.12 16.89 -6.67
N ALA A 338 15.19 16.76 -5.86
CA ALA A 338 15.90 17.90 -5.28
C ALA A 338 16.58 18.73 -6.38
N ILE A 339 17.28 18.10 -7.33
CA ILE A 339 17.89 18.79 -8.48
C ILE A 339 16.82 19.54 -9.28
N SER A 340 15.67 18.91 -9.55
CA SER A 340 14.53 19.56 -10.19
C SER A 340 14.05 20.79 -9.41
N ALA A 341 13.88 20.66 -8.09
CA ALA A 341 13.49 21.76 -7.21
C ALA A 341 14.52 22.92 -7.19
N PHE A 342 15.81 22.61 -7.19
CA PHE A 342 16.89 23.60 -7.26
C PHE A 342 16.90 24.37 -8.59
N ILE A 343 16.66 23.70 -9.71
CA ILE A 343 16.62 24.34 -11.03
C ILE A 343 15.39 25.24 -11.17
N LEU A 344 14.27 24.86 -10.57
CA LEU A 344 13.01 25.61 -10.64
C LEU A 344 13.09 26.99 -9.95
N LYS A 345 14.00 27.15 -8.97
CA LYS A 345 14.25 28.40 -8.23
C LYS A 345 12.98 29.12 -7.75
N GLU A 346 12.01 28.35 -7.23
CA GLU A 346 10.82 28.94 -6.62
C GLU A 346 11.20 29.69 -5.33
N LYS A 347 10.35 30.65 -4.93
CA LYS A 347 10.52 31.39 -3.66
C LYS A 347 10.35 30.51 -2.42
N GLU A 348 9.71 29.35 -2.57
CA GLU A 348 9.50 28.39 -1.49
C GLU A 348 10.80 27.65 -1.15
N PRO A 349 10.97 27.18 0.10
CA PRO A 349 12.13 26.39 0.48
C PRO A 349 12.20 25.11 -0.36
N VAL A 350 13.41 24.68 -0.72
CA VAL A 350 13.67 23.52 -1.59
C VAL A 350 12.93 22.27 -1.11
N MET A 351 12.87 22.03 0.20
CA MET A 351 12.17 20.87 0.77
C MET A 351 10.65 20.90 0.55
N ALA A 352 10.02 22.08 0.52
CA ALA A 352 8.60 22.21 0.18
C ALA A 352 8.36 21.90 -1.31
N THR A 353 9.24 22.38 -2.18
CA THR A 353 9.21 22.04 -3.61
C THR A 353 9.46 20.56 -3.85
N VAL A 354 10.37 19.91 -3.10
CA VAL A 354 10.58 18.46 -3.14
C VAL A 354 9.33 17.70 -2.69
N ALA A 355 8.72 18.10 -1.57
CA ALA A 355 7.47 17.50 -1.09
C ALA A 355 6.36 17.62 -2.14
N ARG A 356 6.28 18.75 -2.85
CA ARG A 356 5.32 18.99 -3.92
C ARG A 356 5.58 18.13 -5.16
N LEU A 357 6.81 18.15 -5.67
CA LEU A 357 7.19 17.45 -6.90
C LEU A 357 7.16 15.93 -6.69
N GLY A 358 7.46 15.42 -5.50
CA GLY A 358 7.50 13.98 -5.22
C GLY A 358 6.20 13.22 -5.51
N TYR A 359 5.05 13.88 -5.56
CA TYR A 359 3.78 13.24 -5.93
C TYR A 359 3.68 12.87 -7.42
N LEU A 360 4.56 13.39 -8.29
CA LEU A 360 4.58 13.01 -9.71
C LEU A 360 4.87 11.51 -9.93
N TYR A 361 5.53 10.85 -8.98
CA TYR A 361 5.86 9.44 -9.04
C TYR A 361 4.69 8.52 -8.61
N ALA A 362 3.60 9.08 -8.05
CA ALA A 362 2.51 8.28 -7.50
C ALA A 362 1.80 7.41 -8.56
N PRO A 363 1.45 7.89 -9.78
CA PRO A 363 0.82 7.05 -10.80
C PRO A 363 1.68 5.87 -11.25
N VAL A 364 2.95 6.12 -11.64
CA VAL A 364 3.86 5.05 -12.07
C VAL A 364 4.11 4.04 -10.95
N ALA A 365 4.25 4.50 -9.69
CA ALA A 365 4.42 3.60 -8.55
C ALA A 365 3.15 2.75 -8.29
N LEU A 366 1.97 3.37 -8.34
CA LEU A 366 0.69 2.67 -8.16
C LEU A 366 0.51 1.57 -9.21
N VAL A 367 0.66 1.91 -10.48
CA VAL A 367 0.47 0.95 -11.58
C VAL A 367 1.50 -0.18 -11.48
N SER A 368 2.76 0.14 -11.20
CA SER A 368 3.82 -0.86 -11.05
C SER A 368 3.51 -1.84 -9.90
N LEU A 369 3.01 -1.33 -8.77
CA LEU A 369 2.59 -2.17 -7.64
C LEU A 369 1.36 -3.02 -7.97
N VAL A 370 0.37 -2.48 -8.68
CA VAL A 370 -0.82 -3.24 -9.11
C VAL A 370 -0.40 -4.39 -10.04
N LEU A 371 0.49 -4.13 -11.00
CA LEU A 371 0.99 -5.14 -11.93
C LEU A 371 1.86 -6.20 -11.22
N GLY A 372 2.75 -5.77 -10.33
CA GLY A 372 3.63 -6.67 -9.57
C GLY A 372 2.88 -7.54 -8.56
N LEU A 373 1.91 -6.98 -7.82
CA LEU A 373 1.06 -7.75 -6.91
C LEU A 373 0.07 -8.64 -7.68
N GLY A 374 -0.39 -8.18 -8.84
CA GLY A 374 -1.34 -8.89 -9.71
C GLY A 374 -0.74 -9.99 -10.58
N LEU A 375 0.52 -10.39 -10.38
CA LEU A 375 1.15 -11.45 -11.21
C LEU A 375 0.31 -12.73 -11.26
N ILE A 376 -0.19 -13.18 -10.10
CA ILE A 376 -1.07 -14.35 -10.00
C ILE A 376 -2.37 -14.14 -10.79
N LEU A 377 -2.96 -12.94 -10.72
CA LEU A 377 -4.17 -12.60 -11.47
C LEU A 377 -3.95 -12.68 -12.98
N PHE A 378 -2.87 -12.07 -13.48
CA PHE A 378 -2.55 -12.06 -14.90
C PHE A 378 -2.16 -13.46 -15.42
N GLN A 379 -1.49 -14.26 -14.60
CA GLN A 379 -1.19 -15.66 -14.91
C GLN A 379 -2.48 -16.48 -15.05
N SER A 380 -3.41 -16.37 -14.09
CA SER A 380 -4.69 -17.08 -14.13
C SER A 380 -5.61 -16.64 -15.27
N LEU A 381 -5.49 -15.41 -15.78
CA LEU A 381 -6.18 -14.98 -17.00
C LEU A 381 -5.73 -15.80 -18.23
N GLY A 382 -4.45 -16.16 -18.28
CA GLY A 382 -3.92 -17.07 -19.30
C GLY A 382 -4.59 -18.45 -19.24
N ASP A 383 -4.81 -18.97 -18.03
CA ASP A 383 -5.49 -20.26 -17.80
C ASP A 383 -6.97 -20.22 -18.21
N LEU A 384 -7.59 -19.04 -18.26
CA LEU A 384 -8.96 -18.82 -18.72
C LEU A 384 -9.09 -18.70 -20.25
N GLY A 385 -8.01 -18.94 -20.99
CA GLY A 385 -8.01 -18.98 -22.46
C GLY A 385 -7.59 -17.68 -23.15
N LEU A 386 -7.14 -16.66 -22.41
CA LEU A 386 -6.52 -15.48 -23.02
C LEU A 386 -5.12 -15.83 -23.52
N GLN A 387 -4.82 -15.46 -24.78
CA GLN A 387 -3.48 -15.64 -25.32
C GLN A 387 -2.46 -14.85 -24.47
N ARG A 388 -1.29 -15.43 -24.23
CA ARG A 388 -0.19 -14.80 -23.48
C ARG A 388 0.17 -13.41 -24.04
N GLY A 389 0.07 -13.23 -25.36
CA GLY A 389 0.28 -11.93 -26.03
C GLY A 389 -0.72 -10.86 -25.59
N THR A 390 -2.00 -11.21 -25.46
CA THR A 390 -3.05 -10.29 -25.00
C THR A 390 -2.83 -9.88 -23.54
N VAL A 391 -2.46 -10.82 -22.67
CA VAL A 391 -2.16 -10.52 -21.26
C VAL A 391 -0.98 -9.54 -21.15
N LYS A 392 0.12 -9.80 -21.87
CA LYS A 392 1.27 -8.88 -21.92
C LYS A 392 0.91 -7.52 -22.51
N MET A 393 0.04 -7.47 -23.52
CA MET A 393 -0.45 -6.21 -24.08
C MET A 393 -1.24 -5.40 -23.05
N ILE A 394 -2.15 -6.04 -22.30
CA ILE A 394 -2.91 -5.38 -21.23
C ILE A 394 -1.96 -4.81 -20.16
N GLN A 395 -0.99 -5.61 -19.70
CA GLN A 395 0.01 -5.16 -18.74
C GLN A 395 0.82 -3.98 -19.29
N GLY A 396 1.23 -4.03 -20.56
CA GLY A 396 1.93 -2.95 -21.25
C GLY A 396 1.13 -1.65 -21.33
N VAL A 397 -0.16 -1.73 -21.68
CA VAL A 397 -1.06 -0.56 -21.74
C VAL A 397 -1.23 0.07 -20.37
N PHE A 398 -1.46 -0.73 -19.32
CA PHE A 398 -1.55 -0.23 -17.95
C PHE A 398 -0.25 0.48 -17.55
N PHE A 399 0.89 -0.18 -17.78
CA PHE A 399 2.22 0.34 -17.44
C PHE A 399 2.54 1.67 -18.14
N LEU A 400 2.30 1.74 -19.45
CA LEU A 400 2.44 2.98 -20.23
C LEU A 400 1.48 4.06 -19.74
N GLY A 401 0.23 3.71 -19.43
CA GLY A 401 -0.75 4.64 -18.85
C GLY A 401 -0.26 5.28 -17.55
N GLY A 402 0.35 4.51 -16.66
CA GLY A 402 0.98 5.02 -15.43
C GLY A 402 2.13 6.00 -15.71
N GLY A 403 3.00 5.68 -16.67
CA GLY A 403 4.10 6.55 -17.08
C GLY A 403 3.64 7.86 -17.72
N VAL A 404 2.68 7.79 -18.65
CA VAL A 404 2.07 8.96 -19.30
C VAL A 404 1.35 9.84 -18.27
N TRP A 405 0.65 9.25 -17.31
CA TRP A 405 -0.02 10.01 -16.26
C TRP A 405 0.98 10.72 -15.34
N SER A 406 2.05 10.05 -14.93
CA SER A 406 3.16 10.68 -14.19
C SER A 406 3.81 11.83 -14.98
N PHE A 407 3.99 11.68 -16.29
CA PHE A 407 4.49 12.75 -17.15
C PHE A 407 3.54 13.94 -17.24
N TYR A 408 2.22 13.69 -17.38
CA TYR A 408 1.20 14.73 -17.35
C TYR A 408 1.22 15.51 -16.01
N LEU A 409 1.33 14.81 -14.88
CA LEU A 409 1.47 15.47 -13.58
C LEU A 409 2.77 16.27 -13.48
N ALA A 410 3.86 15.81 -14.07
CA ALA A 410 5.10 16.59 -14.13
C ALA A 410 4.89 17.92 -14.87
N LEU A 411 4.21 17.92 -16.02
CA LEU A 411 3.85 19.14 -16.75
C LEU A 411 2.98 20.09 -15.90
N LYS A 412 1.95 19.56 -15.24
CA LYS A 412 1.06 20.36 -14.39
C LYS A 412 1.77 20.97 -13.19
N LEU A 413 2.60 20.19 -12.51
CA LEU A 413 3.35 20.66 -11.34
C LEU A 413 4.45 21.66 -11.73
N HIS A 414 5.10 21.51 -12.87
CA HIS A 414 6.10 22.48 -13.33
C HIS A 414 5.47 23.72 -13.99
N GLY A 415 4.16 23.71 -14.26
CA GLY A 415 3.39 24.79 -14.89
C GLY A 415 3.50 24.81 -16.41
N ALA A 416 4.71 24.54 -16.94
CA ALA A 416 5.00 24.38 -18.36
C ALA A 416 6.26 23.52 -18.53
N TRP A 417 6.57 23.15 -19.77
CA TRP A 417 7.84 22.50 -20.09
C TRP A 417 9.02 23.42 -19.73
N ASN A 418 9.93 22.94 -18.88
CA ASN A 418 11.12 23.68 -18.46
C ASN A 418 12.30 22.72 -18.22
N PRO A 419 13.56 23.23 -18.17
CA PRO A 419 14.72 22.39 -17.90
C PRO A 419 14.68 21.67 -16.54
N ALA A 420 13.98 22.24 -15.55
CA ALA A 420 13.76 21.61 -14.24
C ALA A 420 12.96 20.31 -14.34
N MET A 421 12.22 20.08 -15.43
CA MET A 421 11.45 18.86 -15.63
C MET A 421 12.33 17.66 -16.03
N ILE A 422 13.53 17.88 -16.57
CA ILE A 422 14.42 16.80 -17.04
C ILE A 422 14.74 15.79 -15.92
N PRO A 423 15.21 16.20 -14.72
CA PRO A 423 15.44 15.26 -13.63
C PRO A 423 14.18 14.50 -13.20
N SER A 424 13.02 15.16 -13.22
CA SER A 424 11.74 14.53 -12.89
C SER A 424 11.35 13.44 -13.90
N ILE A 425 11.53 13.70 -15.21
CA ILE A 425 11.30 12.72 -16.28
C ILE A 425 12.28 11.55 -16.16
N LEU A 426 13.57 11.84 -15.91
CA LEU A 426 14.59 10.81 -15.69
C LEU A 426 14.21 9.92 -14.50
N GLY A 427 13.65 10.49 -13.44
CA GLY A 427 13.14 9.72 -12.31
C GLY A 427 11.98 8.81 -12.70
N ILE A 428 10.98 9.32 -13.43
CA ILE A 428 9.84 8.51 -13.90
C ILE A 428 10.35 7.36 -14.77
N GLY A 429 11.25 7.67 -15.72
CA GLY A 429 11.88 6.68 -16.58
C GLY A 429 12.68 5.64 -15.81
N PHE A 430 13.41 6.06 -14.77
CA PHE A 430 14.15 5.15 -13.90
C PHE A 430 13.24 4.17 -13.16
N VAL A 431 12.14 4.64 -12.56
CA VAL A 431 11.15 3.74 -11.92
C VAL A 431 10.58 2.78 -12.95
N ALA A 432 10.22 3.27 -14.14
CA ALA A 432 9.67 2.43 -15.20
C ALA A 432 10.67 1.36 -15.66
N LEU A 433 11.93 1.72 -15.90
CA LEU A 433 12.98 0.77 -16.29
C LEU A 433 13.27 -0.27 -15.20
N ALA A 434 13.25 0.14 -13.93
CA ALA A 434 13.47 -0.76 -12.80
C ALA A 434 12.35 -1.81 -12.69
N TRP A 435 11.10 -1.43 -12.94
CA TRP A 435 9.95 -2.35 -12.94
C TRP A 435 9.81 -3.17 -14.22
N TYR A 436 10.29 -2.68 -15.36
CA TYR A 436 10.18 -3.37 -16.65
C TYR A 436 10.70 -4.82 -16.57
N LYS A 437 11.88 -5.02 -15.97
CA LYS A 437 12.49 -6.36 -15.79
C LYS A 437 11.71 -7.31 -14.88
N VAL A 438 10.84 -6.78 -14.02
CA VAL A 438 9.99 -7.59 -13.13
C VAL A 438 8.72 -8.01 -13.85
N LEU A 439 8.21 -7.15 -14.74
CA LEU A 439 6.89 -7.32 -15.35
C LEU A 439 6.95 -8.02 -16.72
N PHE A 440 8.04 -7.87 -17.47
CA PHE A 440 8.17 -8.34 -18.85
C PHE A 440 9.40 -9.21 -19.06
#